data_AF-A0A3B6JP64-F1
#
_entry.id   AF-A0A3B6JP64-F1
#
_cell.length_a   1.000
_cell.length_b   1.000
_cell.length_c   1.000
_cell.angle_alpha   90.00
_cell.angle_beta   90.00
_cell.angle_gamma   90.00
#
_symmetry.space_group_name_H-M   'P 1'
#
loop_
_entity.id
_entity.type
_entity.pdbx_description
1 polymer ?
#
loop_
_entity_poly.entity_id
_entity_poly.type
_entity_poly.pdbx_seq_one_letter_code
_entity_poly.pdbx_strand_id
1 'polypeptide(L)'
;MATPLRLAALLLVLVAAFASAARADLVVSRADRKVDLTSHIVRVLTSLKVENAGSEPVSKVLLAFPNIQAKNLAAIRAFGTEGKVKGLSSVLPIEVVEPSGVPPELTFFSASLHKPLQKGKILHLDVLTVFTHFLQPFPEEITQADSQLVVFQDSSHYLSPYPVKVQTLSIRLPGGRVESYTKYGNTKLVDSELKYGPYEDVPPFSYNPIIVHFENNNPFAVAKELIREIEISHWGNVQITEHYNIVHGGARLKGEFSRLDYQSRPYARGVSSFRHLIARLPARAHSIYYRDEIGNISTSHLWSDSKKTQLEIEPRFPLFGGWQTTFTIGYGLPLQDFVFSADGKRFLNITFGSPMEEILIEKLIVKVVLPEGSKDIDVSAPFPTNQWQEVKYSHLDIAGRPVLVLEKPDVIPEHNLHFQVYYKFNNISLLIEPMMLITGFFLLFVACIAYMHTDMSISKNSPSYLAKLQWDEVQATVQQIQGIFHQCLAVHDKLETSLHDLSRTGDAKSCKAARKAADAQFKELAKELKPLLLSVQSSPQSYQIWPKLDDLVAKERELQDKLMARHATVVDSVEKKQRGQDIENWISSQQQKIAALRQEVESLLEYLSEI
;
A
#
# COMPACT_ATOMS: atom_id res chain seq x y z
N MET A 1 11.80 65.05 -44.86
CA MET A 1 11.88 64.09 -45.98
C MET A 1 11.09 62.85 -45.59
N ALA A 2 10.12 62.48 -46.42
CA ALA A 2 9.17 61.38 -46.25
C ALA A 2 9.92 60.02 -46.10
N THR A 3 9.50 58.99 -45.37
CA THR A 3 8.18 58.34 -45.20
C THR A 3 8.27 57.31 -44.03
N PRO A 4 7.34 57.29 -43.05
CA PRO A 4 7.08 56.08 -42.25
C PRO A 4 5.70 55.46 -42.52
N LEU A 5 4.84 56.15 -43.28
CA LEU A 5 3.46 55.72 -43.53
C LEU A 5 3.34 54.52 -44.50
N ARG A 6 4.37 54.24 -45.31
CA ARG A 6 4.34 53.13 -46.29
C ARG A 6 4.76 51.77 -45.73
N LEU A 7 5.54 51.71 -44.64
CA LEU A 7 5.87 50.44 -43.98
C LEU A 7 4.70 49.90 -43.13
N ALA A 8 3.96 50.79 -42.45
CA ALA A 8 2.75 50.40 -41.72
C ALA A 8 1.63 49.93 -42.66
N ALA A 9 1.51 50.54 -43.85
CA ALA A 9 0.58 50.09 -44.88
C ALA A 9 1.02 48.76 -45.54
N LEU A 10 2.33 48.50 -45.71
CA LEU A 10 2.80 47.23 -46.26
C LEU A 10 2.62 46.06 -45.28
N LEU A 11 2.74 46.31 -43.97
CA LEU A 11 2.52 45.29 -42.93
C LEU A 11 1.02 44.94 -42.78
N LEU A 12 0.12 45.93 -42.93
CA LEU A 12 -1.33 45.69 -42.94
C LEU A 12 -1.81 44.94 -44.20
N VAL A 13 -1.15 45.12 -45.34
CA VAL A 13 -1.53 44.46 -46.60
C VAL A 13 -0.98 43.02 -46.69
N LEU A 14 0.15 42.70 -46.04
CA LEU A 14 0.66 41.33 -46.03
C LEU A 14 -0.08 40.39 -45.06
N VAL A 15 -0.70 40.90 -43.99
CA VAL A 15 -1.56 40.09 -43.12
C VAL A 15 -2.92 39.80 -43.77
N ALA A 16 -3.41 40.69 -44.64
CA ALA A 16 -4.64 40.46 -45.41
C ALA A 16 -4.49 39.42 -46.53
N ALA A 17 -3.27 39.22 -47.06
CA ALA A 17 -3.03 38.30 -48.17
C ALA A 17 -2.87 36.82 -47.76
N PHE A 18 -2.66 36.51 -46.48
CA PHE A 18 -2.61 35.13 -45.97
C PHE A 18 -3.97 34.60 -45.48
N ALA A 19 -5.05 35.39 -45.59
CA ALA A 19 -6.40 34.98 -45.21
C ALA A 19 -7.05 33.94 -46.16
N SER A 20 -6.36 33.49 -47.20
CA SER A 20 -6.96 32.67 -48.28
C SER A 20 -6.80 31.14 -48.14
N ALA A 21 -6.20 30.62 -47.06
CA ALA A 21 -6.00 29.17 -46.89
C ALA A 21 -6.91 28.51 -45.84
N ALA A 22 -7.60 29.27 -44.99
CA ALA A 22 -8.67 28.73 -44.14
C ALA A 22 -10.01 29.01 -44.84
N ARG A 23 -10.54 28.01 -45.56
CA ARG A 23 -11.92 28.09 -46.08
C ARG A 23 -12.85 28.41 -44.90
N ALA A 24 -13.47 29.59 -44.93
CA ALA A 24 -14.37 30.07 -43.90
C ALA A 24 -15.75 29.37 -44.00
N ASP A 25 -15.75 28.04 -43.88
CA ASP A 25 -16.97 27.23 -43.89
C ASP A 25 -17.70 27.34 -42.54
N LEU A 26 -16.97 27.63 -41.46
CA LEU A 26 -17.51 27.76 -40.10
C LEU A 26 -17.50 29.22 -39.63
N VAL A 27 -18.56 29.61 -38.93
CA VAL A 27 -18.72 30.92 -38.28
C VAL A 27 -19.02 30.72 -36.81
N VAL A 28 -18.31 31.42 -35.93
CA VAL A 28 -18.57 31.35 -34.49
C VAL A 28 -19.59 32.41 -34.14
N SER A 29 -20.84 31.98 -33.93
CA SER A 29 -21.94 32.90 -33.59
C SER A 29 -21.81 33.50 -32.19
N ARG A 30 -21.25 32.74 -31.24
CA ARG A 30 -20.97 33.20 -29.87
C ARG A 30 -19.76 32.47 -29.29
N ALA A 31 -18.86 33.21 -28.67
CA ALA A 31 -17.72 32.67 -27.92
C ALA A 31 -17.70 33.26 -26.51
N ASP A 32 -17.96 32.42 -25.50
CA ASP A 32 -17.86 32.82 -24.09
C ASP A 32 -16.64 32.14 -23.47
N ARG A 33 -15.62 32.92 -23.10
CA ARG A 33 -14.42 32.42 -22.42
C ARG A 33 -14.49 32.72 -20.93
N LYS A 34 -14.30 31.70 -20.11
CA LYS A 34 -14.19 31.82 -18.64
C LYS A 34 -12.83 31.34 -18.20
N VAL A 35 -12.03 32.25 -17.66
CA VAL A 35 -10.69 31.98 -17.13
C VAL A 35 -10.80 31.94 -15.61
N ASP A 36 -10.37 30.85 -14.98
CA ASP A 36 -10.27 30.70 -13.53
C ASP A 36 -8.80 30.83 -13.11
N LEU A 37 -8.50 31.89 -12.35
CA LEU A 37 -7.18 32.20 -11.80
C LEU A 37 -7.12 32.00 -10.28
N THR A 38 -8.09 31.29 -9.71
CA THR A 38 -8.16 31.08 -8.26
C THR A 38 -6.99 30.27 -7.72
N SER A 39 -6.44 29.31 -8.48
CA SER A 39 -5.23 28.58 -8.12
C SER A 39 -4.04 28.97 -9.01
N HIS A 40 -2.88 28.36 -8.79
CA HIS A 40 -1.71 28.56 -9.63
C HIS A 40 -1.81 27.82 -10.98
N ILE A 41 -2.81 26.95 -11.14
CA ILE A 41 -3.14 26.22 -12.36
C ILE A 41 -4.28 26.98 -13.06
N VAL A 42 -3.99 27.51 -14.25
CA VAL A 42 -4.94 28.35 -14.98
C VAL A 42 -5.90 27.48 -15.78
N ARG A 43 -7.19 27.59 -15.51
CA ARG A 43 -8.24 26.81 -16.20
C ARG A 43 -9.06 27.74 -17.07
N VAL A 44 -9.16 27.42 -18.35
CA VAL A 44 -9.94 28.21 -19.31
C VAL A 44 -11.01 27.32 -19.93
N LEU A 45 -12.27 27.65 -19.66
CA LEU A 45 -13.44 27.05 -20.30
C LEU A 45 -13.93 27.98 -21.41
N THR A 46 -13.84 27.51 -22.65
CA THR A 46 -14.27 28.25 -23.84
C THR A 46 -15.51 27.59 -24.42
N SER A 47 -16.66 28.25 -24.27
CA SER A 47 -17.95 27.81 -24.81
C SER A 47 -18.21 28.46 -26.16
N LEU A 48 -18.21 27.66 -27.22
CA LEU A 48 -18.35 28.09 -28.61
C LEU A 48 -19.69 27.63 -29.19
N LYS A 49 -20.39 28.53 -29.87
CA LYS A 49 -21.56 28.23 -30.68
C LYS A 49 -21.18 28.37 -32.15
N VAL A 50 -20.80 27.25 -32.77
CA VAL A 50 -20.27 27.18 -34.13
C VAL A 50 -21.40 26.86 -35.11
N GLU A 51 -21.49 27.60 -36.20
CA GLU A 51 -22.46 27.43 -37.28
C GLU A 51 -21.72 27.08 -38.58
N ASN A 52 -22.20 26.08 -39.32
CA ASN A 52 -21.69 25.80 -40.66
C ASN A 52 -22.38 26.69 -41.70
N ALA A 53 -21.68 27.73 -42.15
CA ALA A 53 -22.13 28.64 -43.20
C ALA A 53 -21.71 28.18 -44.62
N GLY A 54 -20.80 27.20 -44.70
CA GLY A 54 -20.30 26.62 -45.95
C GLY A 54 -21.32 25.73 -46.67
N SER A 55 -20.98 25.34 -47.90
CA SER A 55 -21.79 24.41 -48.70
C SER A 55 -21.54 22.94 -48.34
N GLU A 56 -20.36 22.62 -47.82
CA GLU A 56 -19.93 21.25 -47.54
C GLU A 56 -20.10 20.88 -46.05
N PRO A 57 -20.36 19.60 -45.73
CA PRO A 57 -20.39 19.14 -44.35
C PRO A 57 -18.98 19.12 -43.74
N VAL A 58 -18.84 19.69 -42.54
CA VAL A 58 -17.55 19.82 -41.86
C VAL A 58 -17.42 18.78 -40.75
N SER A 59 -16.33 18.00 -40.75
CA SER A 59 -16.07 16.95 -39.75
C SER A 59 -15.04 17.35 -38.69
N LYS A 60 -14.30 18.45 -38.88
CA LYS A 60 -13.22 18.89 -38.00
C LYS A 60 -13.35 20.37 -37.68
N VAL A 61 -13.13 20.72 -36.41
CA VAL A 61 -13.10 22.11 -35.94
C VAL A 61 -11.69 22.44 -35.47
N LEU A 62 -11.10 23.51 -36.01
CA LEU A 62 -9.75 23.96 -35.65
C LEU A 62 -9.77 24.91 -34.45
N LEU A 63 -8.85 24.69 -33.52
CA LEU A 63 -8.61 25.50 -32.33
C LEU A 63 -7.17 26.03 -32.42
N ALA A 64 -6.99 27.35 -32.31
CA ALA A 64 -5.70 28.01 -32.46
C ALA A 64 -5.21 28.54 -31.12
N PHE A 65 -3.93 28.31 -30.81
CA PHE A 65 -3.28 28.84 -29.62
C PHE A 65 -1.93 29.49 -30.00
N PRO A 66 -1.55 30.62 -29.39
CA PRO A 66 -0.19 31.13 -29.48
C PRO A 66 0.82 30.08 -29.00
N ASN A 67 1.98 29.99 -29.63
CA ASN A 67 3.02 29.00 -29.26
C ASN A 67 3.43 29.09 -27.78
N ILE A 68 3.40 30.29 -27.19
CA ILE A 68 3.69 30.50 -25.76
C ILE A 68 2.64 29.79 -24.88
N GLN A 69 1.37 29.86 -25.25
CA GLN A 69 0.28 29.17 -24.54
C GLN A 69 0.34 27.66 -24.77
N ALA A 70 0.59 27.25 -26.03
CA ALA A 70 0.67 25.84 -26.40
C ALA A 70 1.80 25.09 -25.67
N LYS A 71 2.94 25.76 -25.44
CA LYS A 71 4.06 25.19 -24.66
C LYS A 71 3.68 24.86 -23.22
N ASN A 72 2.82 25.67 -22.62
CA ASN A 72 2.40 25.59 -21.23
C ASN A 72 1.06 24.85 -21.05
N LEU A 73 0.55 24.23 -22.13
CA LEU A 73 -0.73 23.52 -22.13
C LEU A 73 -0.56 22.10 -21.57
N ALA A 74 -1.07 21.85 -20.37
CA ALA A 74 -1.00 20.53 -19.75
C ALA A 74 -2.13 19.61 -20.22
N ALA A 75 -3.33 20.16 -20.46
CA ALA A 75 -4.47 19.37 -20.94
C ALA A 75 -5.43 20.19 -21.81
N ILE A 76 -6.00 19.51 -22.81
CA ILE A 76 -7.10 20.02 -23.63
C ILE A 76 -8.19 18.95 -23.73
N ARG A 77 -9.44 19.33 -23.45
CA ARG A 77 -10.62 18.47 -23.58
C ARG A 77 -11.71 19.23 -24.30
N ALA A 78 -12.32 18.60 -25.30
CA ALA A 78 -13.42 19.18 -26.07
C ALA A 78 -14.68 18.33 -25.92
N PHE A 79 -15.80 19.00 -25.69
CA PHE A 79 -17.11 18.40 -25.54
C PHE A 79 -18.06 18.98 -26.59
N GLY A 80 -18.65 18.11 -27.41
CA GLY A 80 -19.55 18.51 -28.49
C GLY A 80 -20.99 18.08 -28.24
N THR A 81 -21.94 19.00 -28.46
CA THR A 81 -23.39 18.72 -28.55
C THR A 81 -24.01 19.40 -29.77
N GLU A 82 -24.73 18.63 -30.59
CA GLU A 82 -25.58 19.17 -31.67
C GLU A 82 -26.97 19.53 -31.11
N GLY A 83 -27.41 20.78 -31.28
CA GLY A 83 -28.77 21.21 -30.90
C GLY A 83 -28.91 21.75 -29.47
N LYS A 84 -29.93 21.31 -28.70
CA LYS A 84 -30.21 21.87 -27.36
C LYS A 84 -29.14 21.46 -26.34
N VAL A 85 -28.65 22.44 -25.58
CA VAL A 85 -27.61 22.37 -24.51
C VAL A 85 -27.83 21.27 -23.44
N LYS A 86 -29.03 20.65 -23.35
CA LYS A 86 -29.37 19.59 -22.36
C LYS A 86 -29.14 18.14 -22.87
N GLY A 87 -28.35 17.94 -23.93
CA GLY A 87 -27.98 16.61 -24.44
C GLY A 87 -26.77 16.00 -23.73
N LEU A 88 -26.55 14.68 -23.91
CA LEU A 88 -25.35 13.98 -23.45
C LEU A 88 -24.14 14.52 -24.23
N SER A 89 -23.25 15.25 -23.56
CA SER A 89 -22.04 15.80 -24.19
C SER A 89 -21.05 14.69 -24.52
N SER A 90 -20.67 14.59 -25.80
CA SER A 90 -19.70 13.60 -26.27
C SER A 90 -18.29 14.18 -26.21
N VAL A 91 -17.34 13.40 -25.69
CA VAL A 91 -15.91 13.77 -25.74
C VAL A 91 -15.44 13.67 -27.18
N LEU A 92 -14.81 14.73 -27.68
CA LEU A 92 -14.27 14.79 -29.03
C LEU A 92 -12.76 14.48 -29.00
N PRO A 93 -12.25 13.59 -29.86
CA PRO A 93 -10.82 13.37 -29.97
C PRO A 93 -10.13 14.60 -30.57
N ILE A 94 -8.96 14.92 -30.01
CA ILE A 94 -8.17 16.10 -30.37
C ILE A 94 -6.81 15.64 -30.87
N GLU A 95 -6.40 16.19 -32.01
CA GLU A 95 -5.10 15.94 -32.62
C GLU A 95 -4.38 17.26 -32.88
N VAL A 96 -3.05 17.28 -32.74
CA VAL A 96 -2.24 18.43 -33.18
C VAL A 96 -2.15 18.39 -34.70
N VAL A 97 -2.41 19.52 -35.36
CA VAL A 97 -2.39 19.64 -36.82
C VAL A 97 -1.57 20.86 -37.22
N GLU A 98 -0.85 20.74 -38.32
CA GLU A 98 -0.17 21.86 -38.98
C GLU A 98 -0.89 22.17 -40.30
N PRO A 99 -1.82 23.13 -40.33
CA PRO A 99 -2.52 23.47 -41.55
C PRO A 99 -1.60 24.28 -42.49
N SER A 100 -1.75 24.08 -43.80
CA SER A 100 -0.95 24.76 -44.82
C SER A 100 -1.25 26.26 -44.88
N GLY A 101 -0.23 27.12 -44.89
CA GLY A 101 -0.37 28.58 -45.11
C GLY A 101 -0.73 29.39 -43.87
N VAL A 102 -0.35 28.92 -42.68
CA VAL A 102 -0.74 29.49 -41.39
C VAL A 102 0.46 30.13 -40.67
N PRO A 103 0.28 31.17 -39.82
CA PRO A 103 1.40 31.81 -39.15
C PRO A 103 2.20 30.83 -38.27
N PRO A 104 3.55 30.84 -38.35
CA PRO A 104 4.40 29.92 -37.59
C PRO A 104 4.35 30.15 -36.06
N GLU A 105 3.75 31.26 -35.63
CA GLU A 105 3.60 31.64 -34.22
C GLU A 105 2.41 30.97 -33.52
N LEU A 106 1.61 30.18 -34.25
CA LEU A 106 0.40 29.53 -33.78
C LEU A 106 0.48 28.01 -33.88
N THR A 107 0.02 27.32 -32.84
CA THR A 107 -0.18 25.87 -32.81
C THR A 107 -1.66 25.56 -32.96
N PHE A 108 -2.01 24.56 -33.79
CA PHE A 108 -3.40 24.19 -34.04
C PHE A 108 -3.74 22.82 -33.50
N PHE A 109 -4.92 22.72 -32.92
CA PHE A 109 -5.55 21.48 -32.52
C PHE A 109 -6.83 21.28 -33.33
N SER A 110 -7.08 20.06 -33.78
CA SER A 110 -8.28 19.68 -34.51
C SER A 110 -9.17 18.83 -33.61
N ALA A 111 -10.37 19.31 -33.29
CA ALA A 111 -11.41 18.52 -32.66
C ALA A 111 -12.24 17.80 -33.75
N SER A 112 -12.19 16.47 -33.76
CA SER A 112 -12.94 15.65 -34.72
C SER A 112 -14.36 15.40 -34.23
N LEU A 113 -15.35 15.69 -35.07
CA LEU A 113 -16.77 15.52 -34.78
C LEU A 113 -17.22 14.08 -35.07
N HIS A 114 -17.98 13.48 -34.15
CA HIS A 114 -18.57 12.14 -34.36
C HIS A 114 -19.56 12.11 -35.54
N LYS A 115 -20.24 13.23 -35.79
CA LYS A 115 -21.13 13.42 -36.93
C LYS A 115 -20.72 14.69 -37.68
N PRO A 116 -20.56 14.65 -39.01
CA PRO A 116 -20.27 15.84 -39.79
C PRO A 116 -21.38 16.89 -39.64
N LEU A 117 -20.98 18.13 -39.32
CA LEU A 117 -21.87 19.26 -39.16
C LEU A 117 -22.40 19.70 -40.53
N GLN A 118 -23.68 19.51 -40.77
CA GLN A 118 -24.31 19.91 -42.03
C GLN A 118 -24.54 21.43 -42.12
N LYS A 119 -24.71 21.93 -43.35
CA LYS A 119 -25.00 23.34 -43.64
C LYS A 119 -26.17 23.88 -42.79
N GLY A 120 -25.96 25.04 -42.17
CA GLY A 120 -26.94 25.73 -41.33
C GLY A 120 -27.18 25.11 -39.96
N LYS A 121 -26.54 23.98 -39.62
CA LYS A 121 -26.61 23.40 -38.28
C LYS A 121 -25.64 24.09 -37.33
N ILE A 122 -26.01 24.03 -36.05
CA ILE A 122 -25.28 24.65 -34.94
C ILE A 122 -24.70 23.55 -34.05
N LEU A 123 -23.41 23.67 -33.76
CA LEU A 123 -22.67 22.87 -32.80
C LEU A 123 -22.36 23.73 -31.57
N HIS A 124 -22.70 23.21 -30.39
CA HIS A 124 -22.22 23.73 -29.12
C HIS A 124 -20.95 22.95 -28.73
N LEU A 125 -19.83 23.66 -28.65
CA LEU A 125 -18.51 23.10 -28.40
C LEU A 125 -17.93 23.76 -27.14
N ASP A 126 -17.78 22.98 -26.08
CA ASP A 126 -17.10 23.43 -24.86
C ASP A 126 -15.67 22.88 -24.85
N VAL A 127 -14.69 23.77 -24.81
CA VAL A 127 -13.27 23.43 -24.77
C VAL A 127 -12.70 23.82 -23.42
N LEU A 128 -12.27 22.83 -22.63
CA LEU A 128 -11.52 23.03 -21.39
C LEU A 128 -10.03 22.90 -21.70
N THR A 129 -9.30 23.98 -21.44
CA THR A 129 -7.84 24.03 -21.51
C THR A 129 -7.27 24.34 -20.14
N VAL A 130 -6.21 23.63 -19.76
CA VAL A 130 -5.52 23.83 -18.48
C VAL A 130 -4.06 24.15 -18.75
N PHE A 131 -3.60 25.28 -18.23
CA PHE A 131 -2.24 25.78 -18.40
C PHE A 131 -1.47 25.75 -17.08
N THR A 132 -0.22 25.34 -17.17
CA THR A 132 0.74 25.29 -16.07
C THR A 132 1.80 26.38 -16.27
N HIS A 133 2.42 26.87 -15.18
CA HIS A 133 3.43 27.93 -15.24
C HIS A 133 3.01 29.19 -16.04
N PHE A 134 1.70 29.48 -16.09
CA PHE A 134 1.15 30.59 -16.87
C PHE A 134 1.06 31.89 -16.06
N LEU A 135 1.00 31.78 -14.73
CA LEU A 135 1.05 32.91 -13.80
C LEU A 135 2.50 33.19 -13.41
N GLN A 136 2.93 34.44 -13.59
CA GLN A 136 4.28 34.87 -13.25
C GLN A 136 4.24 35.76 -12.00
N PRO A 137 5.00 35.45 -10.94
CA PRO A 137 5.11 36.33 -9.79
C PRO A 137 5.74 37.68 -10.18
N PHE A 138 5.08 38.77 -9.81
CA PHE A 138 5.57 40.13 -10.07
C PHE A 138 5.20 41.04 -8.89
N PRO A 139 6.16 41.43 -8.03
CA PRO A 139 7.61 41.19 -8.16
C PRO A 139 8.00 39.71 -7.99
N GLU A 140 9.13 39.32 -8.60
CA GLU A 140 9.67 37.95 -8.51
C GLU A 140 10.13 37.58 -7.09
N GLU A 141 10.53 38.59 -6.31
CA GLU A 141 10.97 38.43 -4.93
C GLU A 141 10.15 39.34 -4.01
N ILE A 142 9.69 38.78 -2.88
CA ILE A 142 8.86 39.45 -1.88
C ILE A 142 9.44 39.25 -0.49
N THR A 143 9.31 40.25 0.40
CA THR A 143 9.69 40.04 1.80
C THR A 143 8.66 39.16 2.52
N GLN A 144 9.00 38.67 3.71
CA GLN A 144 8.10 37.88 4.53
C GLN A 144 6.74 38.57 4.83
N ALA A 145 6.68 39.89 4.76
CA ALA A 145 5.49 40.70 5.07
C ALA A 145 4.60 41.01 3.87
N ASP A 146 5.14 40.81 2.67
CA ASP A 146 4.48 41.26 1.45
C ASP A 146 3.50 40.19 0.97
N SER A 147 2.37 40.66 0.42
CA SER A 147 1.45 39.79 -0.32
C SER A 147 2.06 39.36 -1.64
N GLN A 148 1.73 38.15 -2.08
CA GLN A 148 2.12 37.67 -3.39
C GLN A 148 1.21 38.27 -4.46
N LEU A 149 1.82 38.99 -5.40
CA LEU A 149 1.17 39.49 -6.60
C LEU A 149 1.66 38.70 -7.82
N VAL A 150 0.74 38.39 -8.73
CA VAL A 150 1.02 37.64 -9.95
C VAL A 150 0.42 38.32 -11.16
N VAL A 151 1.07 38.09 -12.31
CA VAL A 151 0.67 38.64 -13.60
C VAL A 151 0.14 37.52 -14.48
N PHE A 152 -1.04 37.76 -15.05
CA PHE A 152 -1.66 36.95 -16.08
C PHE A 152 -1.66 37.72 -17.41
N GLN A 153 -1.19 37.08 -18.49
CA GLN A 153 -1.12 37.67 -19.82
C GLN A 153 -1.88 36.79 -20.82
N ASP A 154 -2.88 37.36 -21.49
CA ASP A 154 -3.66 36.67 -22.52
C ASP A 154 -4.19 37.71 -23.53
N SER A 155 -5.16 37.36 -24.37
CA SER A 155 -5.87 38.29 -25.26
C SER A 155 -7.34 38.46 -24.84
N SER A 156 -7.88 39.68 -24.92
CA SER A 156 -9.32 39.93 -24.73
C SER A 156 -10.16 39.31 -25.86
N HIS A 157 -9.58 39.17 -27.06
CA HIS A 157 -10.20 38.51 -28.20
C HIS A 157 -9.90 37.01 -28.19
N TYR A 158 -10.90 36.20 -28.54
CA TYR A 158 -10.72 34.78 -28.77
C TYR A 158 -9.96 34.58 -30.08
N LEU A 159 -8.77 34.00 -29.98
CA LEU A 159 -7.95 33.69 -31.14
C LEU A 159 -8.57 32.50 -31.89
N SER A 160 -9.34 32.78 -32.94
CA SER A 160 -10.00 31.78 -33.76
C SER A 160 -9.58 31.91 -35.23
N PRO A 161 -9.40 30.80 -35.97
CA PRO A 161 -9.27 30.85 -37.43
C PRO A 161 -10.58 31.22 -38.14
N TYR A 162 -11.70 31.29 -37.40
CA TYR A 162 -13.03 31.59 -37.92
C TYR A 162 -13.49 32.98 -37.47
N PRO A 163 -14.34 33.67 -38.25
CA PRO A 163 -14.93 34.94 -37.82
C PRO A 163 -15.87 34.72 -36.62
N VAL A 164 -15.82 35.65 -35.65
CA VAL A 164 -16.58 35.57 -34.40
C VAL A 164 -17.60 36.72 -34.33
N LYS A 165 -18.90 36.42 -34.34
CA LYS A 165 -19.97 37.45 -34.30
C LYS A 165 -20.06 38.15 -32.96
N VAL A 166 -20.03 37.40 -31.86
CA VAL A 166 -20.10 37.95 -30.50
C VAL A 166 -19.16 37.18 -29.59
N GLN A 167 -18.35 37.88 -28.81
CA GLN A 167 -17.50 37.24 -27.80
C GLN A 167 -17.51 37.97 -26.46
N THR A 168 -17.37 37.19 -25.39
CA THR A 168 -17.22 37.68 -24.02
C THR A 168 -16.09 36.95 -23.31
N LEU A 169 -15.34 37.67 -22.48
CA LEU A 169 -14.30 37.10 -21.62
C LEU A 169 -14.60 37.46 -20.17
N SER A 170 -14.69 36.43 -19.33
CA SER A 170 -14.85 36.51 -17.88
C SER A 170 -13.61 35.93 -17.21
N ILE A 171 -12.93 36.72 -16.38
CA ILE A 171 -11.75 36.28 -15.61
C ILE A 171 -12.13 36.27 -14.13
N ARG A 172 -12.12 35.08 -13.52
CA ARG A 172 -12.36 34.89 -12.10
C ARG A 172 -11.03 34.95 -11.35
N LEU A 173 -10.99 35.81 -10.34
CA LEU A 173 -9.83 36.03 -9.48
C LEU A 173 -10.01 35.31 -8.14
N PRO A 174 -8.92 34.93 -7.43
CA PRO A 174 -8.99 34.30 -6.11
C PRO A 174 -9.67 35.20 -5.06
N GLY A 175 -9.55 36.52 -5.24
CA GLY A 175 -10.23 37.54 -4.44
C GLY A 175 -10.46 38.80 -5.27
N GLY A 176 -10.80 39.91 -4.60
CA GLY A 176 -11.15 41.17 -5.27
C GLY A 176 -9.99 42.17 -5.44
N ARG A 177 -8.79 41.86 -4.94
CA ARG A 177 -7.67 42.81 -4.95
C ARG A 177 -6.87 42.71 -6.24
N VAL A 178 -7.06 43.71 -7.10
CA VAL A 178 -6.36 43.88 -8.38
C VAL A 178 -5.51 45.12 -8.30
N GLU A 179 -4.22 45.00 -8.64
CA GLU A 179 -3.28 46.12 -8.65
C GLU A 179 -3.42 46.91 -9.95
N SER A 180 -3.41 46.22 -11.09
CA SER A 180 -3.63 46.83 -12.39
C SER A 180 -4.24 45.83 -13.39
N TYR A 181 -4.98 46.35 -14.35
CA TYR A 181 -5.51 45.57 -15.46
C TYR A 181 -5.68 46.45 -16.70
N THR A 182 -5.52 45.86 -17.88
CA THR A 182 -5.73 46.56 -19.14
C THR A 182 -7.19 47.00 -19.29
N LYS A 183 -7.42 48.30 -19.44
CA LYS A 183 -8.77 48.85 -19.62
C LYS A 183 -9.06 49.04 -21.11
N TYR A 184 -10.11 48.37 -21.58
CA TYR A 184 -10.74 48.65 -22.87
C TYR A 184 -12.12 49.27 -22.63
N GLY A 185 -12.74 49.85 -23.67
CA GLY A 185 -14.02 50.59 -23.51
C GLY A 185 -15.13 49.80 -22.80
N ASN A 186 -15.14 48.47 -22.93
CA ASN A 186 -16.13 47.57 -22.33
C ASN A 186 -15.55 46.68 -21.21
N THR A 187 -14.70 47.22 -20.33
CA THR A 187 -14.18 46.47 -19.16
C THR A 187 -14.92 46.77 -17.87
N LYS A 188 -15.38 45.74 -17.15
CA LYS A 188 -16.06 45.88 -15.85
C LYS A 188 -15.47 44.91 -14.84
N LEU A 189 -15.08 45.42 -13.67
CA LEU A 189 -14.75 44.60 -12.51
C LEU A 189 -16.00 44.51 -11.63
N VAL A 190 -16.54 43.31 -11.45
CA VAL A 190 -17.69 43.03 -10.60
C VAL A 190 -17.26 42.00 -9.56
N ASP A 191 -17.26 42.40 -8.29
CA ASP A 191 -16.78 41.59 -7.15
C ASP A 191 -15.33 41.08 -7.34
N SER A 192 -15.17 39.82 -7.75
CA SER A 192 -13.88 39.16 -8.03
C SER A 192 -13.84 38.61 -9.47
N GLU A 193 -14.68 39.15 -10.36
CA GLU A 193 -14.76 38.75 -11.76
C GLU A 193 -14.52 39.98 -12.67
N LEU A 194 -13.51 39.89 -13.52
CA LEU A 194 -13.18 40.91 -14.52
C LEU A 194 -13.77 40.51 -15.88
N LYS A 195 -14.66 41.35 -16.41
CA LYS A 195 -15.37 41.12 -17.67
C LYS A 195 -14.84 42.04 -18.76
N TYR A 196 -14.49 41.45 -19.90
CA TYR A 196 -14.12 42.13 -21.14
C TYR A 196 -15.17 41.86 -22.22
N GLY A 197 -15.61 42.92 -22.88
CA GLY A 197 -16.63 42.86 -23.92
C GLY A 197 -18.04 43.07 -23.35
N PRO A 198 -19.09 42.81 -24.14
CA PRO A 198 -19.07 42.07 -25.41
C PRO A 198 -18.31 42.82 -26.53
N TYR A 199 -17.65 42.05 -27.39
CA TYR A 199 -17.11 42.51 -28.66
C TYR A 199 -17.90 41.88 -29.80
N GLU A 200 -18.24 42.66 -30.82
CA GLU A 200 -19.03 42.26 -31.97
C GLU A 200 -18.17 42.20 -33.24
N ASP A 201 -18.49 41.27 -34.14
CA ASP A 201 -17.92 41.10 -35.48
C ASP A 201 -16.37 41.15 -35.52
N VAL A 202 -15.75 40.27 -34.74
CA VAL A 202 -14.29 40.17 -34.63
C VAL A 202 -13.74 39.33 -35.80
N PRO A 203 -12.74 39.84 -36.55
CA PRO A 203 -12.18 39.13 -37.69
C PRO A 203 -11.37 37.89 -37.28
N PRO A 204 -11.16 36.93 -38.20
CA PRO A 204 -10.28 35.79 -37.96
C PRO A 204 -8.88 36.21 -37.49
N PHE A 205 -8.27 35.40 -36.63
CA PHE A 205 -6.93 35.61 -36.06
C PHE A 205 -6.74 36.95 -35.33
N SER A 206 -7.82 37.56 -34.83
CA SER A 206 -7.72 38.76 -34.02
C SER A 206 -7.09 38.47 -32.65
N TYR A 207 -6.11 39.29 -32.27
CA TYR A 207 -5.42 39.20 -30.99
C TYR A 207 -5.34 40.59 -30.36
N ASN A 208 -5.83 40.73 -29.13
CA ASN A 208 -5.83 42.00 -28.41
C ASN A 208 -5.31 41.81 -26.99
N PRO A 209 -4.02 42.09 -26.72
CA PRO A 209 -3.36 41.67 -25.49
C PRO A 209 -3.96 42.31 -24.24
N ILE A 210 -4.07 41.53 -23.17
CA ILE A 210 -4.47 41.96 -21.83
C ILE A 210 -3.43 41.52 -20.82
N ILE A 211 -3.23 42.37 -19.82
CA ILE A 211 -2.40 42.08 -18.66
C ILE A 211 -3.27 42.32 -17.43
N VAL A 212 -3.29 41.37 -16.52
CA VAL A 212 -3.98 41.46 -15.24
C VAL A 212 -2.98 41.15 -14.13
N HIS A 213 -2.77 42.13 -13.25
CA HIS A 213 -1.86 42.06 -12.10
C HIS A 213 -2.70 42.07 -10.82
N PHE A 214 -2.68 40.99 -10.07
CA PHE A 214 -3.60 40.77 -8.95
C PHE A 214 -2.93 40.00 -7.80
N GLU A 215 -3.56 40.06 -6.63
CA GLU A 215 -3.09 39.34 -5.45
C GLU A 215 -3.52 37.87 -5.49
N ASN A 216 -2.55 36.96 -5.34
CA ASN A 216 -2.81 35.52 -5.23
C ASN A 216 -1.86 34.90 -4.19
N ASN A 217 -2.36 34.78 -2.96
CA ASN A 217 -1.64 34.18 -1.84
C ASN A 217 -1.92 32.67 -1.67
N ASN A 218 -2.62 32.05 -2.62
CA ASN A 218 -2.88 30.61 -2.53
C ASN A 218 -1.57 29.81 -2.68
N PRO A 219 -1.51 28.56 -2.19
CA PRO A 219 -0.33 27.71 -2.31
C PRO A 219 0.07 27.45 -3.78
N PHE A 220 1.29 27.83 -4.16
CA PHE A 220 1.87 27.47 -5.46
C PHE A 220 2.70 26.19 -5.28
N ALA A 221 2.03 25.09 -4.95
CA ALA A 221 2.67 23.82 -4.68
C ALA A 221 3.04 23.10 -6.00
N VAL A 222 4.34 23.04 -6.29
CA VAL A 222 4.88 22.37 -7.48
C VAL A 222 5.75 21.21 -7.04
N ALA A 223 5.35 19.98 -7.36
CA ALA A 223 6.20 18.80 -7.24
C ALA A 223 7.11 18.70 -8.46
N LYS A 224 8.42 18.91 -8.27
CA LYS A 224 9.42 18.70 -9.33
C LYS A 224 9.46 17.24 -9.77
N GLU A 225 9.38 16.34 -8.80
CA GLU A 225 9.29 14.91 -9.02
C GLU A 225 8.36 14.30 -7.97
N LEU A 226 7.47 13.42 -8.43
CA LEU A 226 6.67 12.55 -7.58
C LEU A 226 6.89 11.10 -8.01
N ILE A 227 7.39 10.29 -7.10
CA ILE A 227 7.49 8.84 -7.29
C ILE A 227 6.37 8.20 -6.49
N ARG A 228 5.43 7.58 -7.20
CA ARG A 228 4.28 6.89 -6.63
C ARG A 228 4.44 5.40 -6.82
N GLU A 229 4.78 4.71 -5.76
CA GLU A 229 4.91 3.25 -5.74
C GLU A 229 3.62 2.61 -5.22
N ILE A 230 3.11 1.64 -5.97
CA ILE A 230 1.89 0.87 -5.68
C ILE A 230 2.31 -0.59 -5.61
N GLU A 231 2.47 -1.10 -4.40
CA GLU A 231 2.85 -2.49 -4.13
C GLU A 231 1.62 -3.33 -3.84
N ILE A 232 1.38 -4.32 -4.69
CA ILE A 232 0.27 -5.26 -4.55
C ILE A 232 0.77 -6.46 -3.75
N SER A 233 0.07 -6.84 -2.69
CA SER A 233 0.27 -8.10 -1.97
C SER A 233 -1.01 -8.92 -1.96
N HIS A 234 -0.98 -10.10 -2.60
CA HIS A 234 -2.11 -11.04 -2.60
C HIS A 234 -2.41 -11.64 -1.22
N TRP A 235 -1.57 -11.40 -0.22
CA TRP A 235 -1.88 -11.70 1.19
C TRP A 235 -2.97 -10.80 1.77
N GLY A 236 -3.31 -9.67 1.12
CA GLY A 236 -4.53 -8.91 1.43
C GLY A 236 -4.42 -7.38 1.39
N ASN A 237 -3.27 -6.80 1.03
CA ASN A 237 -3.06 -5.35 1.08
C ASN A 237 -2.49 -4.81 -0.24
N VAL A 238 -2.87 -3.59 -0.59
CA VAL A 238 -2.19 -2.76 -1.58
C VAL A 238 -1.54 -1.61 -0.83
N GLN A 239 -0.22 -1.57 -0.81
CA GLN A 239 0.53 -0.53 -0.14
C GLN A 239 0.90 0.56 -1.15
N ILE A 240 0.54 1.81 -0.84
CA ILE A 240 0.94 2.97 -1.63
C ILE A 240 1.99 3.74 -0.86
N THR A 241 3.07 4.12 -1.55
CA THR A 241 4.14 4.96 -1.04
C THR A 241 4.43 6.06 -2.06
N GLU A 242 4.27 7.31 -1.65
CA GLU A 242 4.44 8.49 -2.50
C GLU A 242 5.56 9.35 -1.96
N HIS A 243 6.62 9.52 -2.76
CA HIS A 243 7.76 10.36 -2.45
C HIS A 243 7.61 11.69 -3.19
N TYR A 244 7.43 12.76 -2.43
CA TYR A 244 7.22 14.11 -2.93
C TYR A 244 8.50 14.93 -2.83
N ASN A 245 8.88 15.59 -3.92
CA ASN A 245 9.85 16.69 -3.91
C ASN A 245 9.12 17.98 -4.31
N ILE A 246 8.66 18.75 -3.32
CA ILE A 246 7.82 19.93 -3.51
C ILE A 246 8.64 21.20 -3.36
N VAL A 247 8.43 22.14 -4.28
CA VAL A 247 8.91 23.51 -4.22
C VAL A 247 7.72 24.48 -4.21
N HIS A 248 7.87 25.59 -3.51
CA HIS A 248 6.93 26.70 -3.61
C HIS A 248 7.23 27.53 -4.87
N GLY A 249 6.40 27.40 -5.91
CA GLY A 249 6.56 28.03 -7.22
C GLY A 249 6.18 29.52 -7.31
N GLY A 250 5.73 30.11 -6.19
CA GLY A 250 5.42 31.54 -6.07
C GLY A 250 6.65 32.48 -5.97
N ALA A 251 6.40 33.73 -5.60
CA ALA A 251 7.45 34.76 -5.46
C ALA A 251 8.48 34.39 -4.39
N ARG A 252 9.76 34.51 -4.70
CA ARG A 252 10.87 34.09 -3.83
C ARG A 252 10.96 34.95 -2.58
N LEU A 253 11.36 34.35 -1.45
CA LEU A 253 11.60 35.12 -0.24
C LEU A 253 12.84 36.01 -0.40
N LYS A 254 12.64 37.32 -0.23
CA LYS A 254 13.69 38.33 -0.17
C LYS A 254 14.03 38.66 1.27
N GLY A 255 15.32 38.64 1.59
CA GLY A 255 15.82 38.95 2.93
C GLY A 255 15.77 37.75 3.87
N GLU A 256 15.68 38.04 5.16
CA GLU A 256 15.77 37.04 6.23
C GLU A 256 14.41 36.50 6.63
N PHE A 257 14.36 35.23 7.04
CA PHE A 257 13.19 34.66 7.68
C PHE A 257 13.23 34.88 9.20
N SER A 258 12.24 35.61 9.70
CA SER A 258 12.03 35.84 11.13
C SER A 258 10.90 34.95 11.66
N ARG A 259 11.27 33.95 12.46
CA ARG A 259 10.31 33.07 13.13
C ARG A 259 9.41 33.84 14.11
N LEU A 260 9.96 34.85 14.80
CA LEU A 260 9.21 35.68 15.74
C LEU A 260 8.09 36.44 15.02
N ASP A 261 8.38 37.04 13.86
CA ASP A 261 7.38 37.75 13.07
C ASP A 261 6.33 36.78 12.50
N TYR A 262 6.76 35.60 12.06
CA TYR A 262 5.87 34.57 11.55
C TYR A 262 4.87 34.07 12.59
N GLN A 263 5.34 33.84 13.82
CA GLN A 263 4.51 33.31 14.90
C GLN A 263 3.64 34.39 15.56
N SER A 264 4.14 35.62 15.67
CA SER A 264 3.38 36.72 16.28
C SER A 264 2.26 37.24 15.37
N ARG A 265 2.47 37.26 14.04
CA ARG A 265 1.50 37.78 13.06
C ARG A 265 1.36 36.87 11.85
N PRO A 266 0.90 35.62 12.03
CA PRO A 266 0.87 34.60 10.99
C PRO A 266 0.13 35.02 9.71
N TYR A 267 -1.01 35.70 9.84
CA TYR A 267 -1.84 36.12 8.72
C TYR A 267 -1.29 37.33 7.96
N ALA A 268 -0.39 38.11 8.56
CA ALA A 268 0.18 39.31 7.95
C ALA A 268 1.65 39.14 7.54
N ARG A 269 2.40 38.25 8.20
CA ARG A 269 3.84 38.01 8.01
C ARG A 269 4.13 36.57 7.52
N GLY A 270 3.18 36.01 6.80
CA GLY A 270 3.24 34.64 6.29
C GLY A 270 2.12 34.28 5.32
N VAL A 271 1.41 35.26 4.76
CA VAL A 271 0.22 35.04 3.92
C VAL A 271 0.55 34.31 2.62
N SER A 272 1.72 34.58 2.05
CA SER A 272 2.22 33.98 0.81
C SER A 272 2.91 32.63 1.02
N SER A 273 3.05 32.17 2.27
CA SER A 273 3.56 30.83 2.58
C SER A 273 2.41 29.85 2.72
N PHE A 274 2.59 28.61 2.29
CA PHE A 274 1.63 27.56 2.62
C PHE A 274 2.14 26.67 3.75
N ARG A 275 1.24 26.46 4.73
CA ARG A 275 1.51 25.73 5.99
C ARG A 275 1.01 24.30 5.94
N HIS A 276 -0.13 24.12 5.29
CA HIS A 276 -0.83 22.85 5.25
C HIS A 276 -1.00 22.44 3.79
N LEU A 277 -0.83 21.15 3.55
CA LEU A 277 -1.19 20.50 2.31
C LEU A 277 -2.27 19.47 2.63
N ILE A 278 -3.27 19.36 1.75
CA ILE A 278 -4.41 18.46 1.96
C ILE A 278 -4.36 17.36 0.91
N ALA A 279 -4.31 16.11 1.38
CA ALA A 279 -4.42 14.92 0.55
C ALA A 279 -5.77 14.23 0.78
N ARG A 280 -6.52 14.02 -0.30
CA ARG A 280 -7.76 13.22 -0.31
C ARG A 280 -7.43 11.79 -0.68
N LEU A 281 -7.18 10.97 0.34
CA LEU A 281 -6.90 9.56 0.19
C LEU A 281 -8.18 8.78 -0.14
N PRO A 282 -8.05 7.60 -0.79
CA PRO A 282 -9.19 6.70 -1.00
C PRO A 282 -9.86 6.32 0.34
N ALA A 283 -11.16 6.03 0.28
CA ALA A 283 -11.89 5.54 1.45
C ALA A 283 -11.24 4.26 1.99
N ARG A 284 -11.29 4.06 3.32
CA ARG A 284 -10.68 2.93 4.03
C ARG A 284 -9.14 2.86 3.96
N ALA A 285 -8.46 3.94 3.59
CA ALA A 285 -7.02 4.03 3.77
C ALA A 285 -6.66 3.82 5.24
N HIS A 286 -5.70 2.94 5.51
CA HIS A 286 -5.24 2.59 6.86
C HIS A 286 -3.72 2.58 6.94
N SER A 287 -3.16 2.44 8.15
CA SER A 287 -1.70 2.40 8.38
C SER A 287 -0.96 3.58 7.72
N ILE A 288 -1.56 4.77 7.81
CA ILE A 288 -1.05 5.98 7.17
C ILE A 288 0.18 6.46 7.94
N TYR A 289 1.26 6.76 7.22
CA TYR A 289 2.46 7.34 7.78
C TYR A 289 2.92 8.54 6.97
N TYR A 290 3.50 9.52 7.67
CA TYR A 290 4.05 10.74 7.10
C TYR A 290 5.45 10.96 7.67
N ARG A 291 6.46 10.90 6.80
CA ARG A 291 7.88 10.95 7.20
C ARG A 291 8.70 11.70 6.17
N ASP A 292 9.84 12.21 6.59
CA ASP A 292 10.89 12.70 5.70
C ASP A 292 12.15 11.83 5.82
N GLU A 293 13.25 12.29 5.23
CA GLU A 293 14.54 11.59 5.25
C GLU A 293 15.11 11.44 6.67
N ILE A 294 14.81 12.39 7.57
CA ILE A 294 15.34 12.40 8.94
C ILE A 294 14.42 11.70 9.95
N GLY A 295 13.19 11.34 9.56
CA GLY A 295 12.31 10.48 10.33
C GLY A 295 10.84 10.88 10.28
N ASN A 296 10.10 10.49 11.31
CA ASN A 296 8.68 10.77 11.38
C ASN A 296 8.41 12.28 11.53
N ILE A 297 7.32 12.75 10.90
CA ILE A 297 6.79 14.09 11.13
C ILE A 297 5.44 13.94 11.84
N SER A 298 5.34 14.45 13.07
CA SER A 298 4.15 14.31 13.90
C SER A 298 3.05 15.35 13.62
N THR A 299 3.34 16.37 12.82
CA THR A 299 2.43 17.47 12.47
C THR A 299 1.54 17.07 11.29
N SER A 300 0.61 16.15 11.56
CA SER A 300 -0.40 15.71 10.60
C SER A 300 -1.74 15.45 11.28
N HIS A 301 -2.83 15.78 10.60
CA HIS A 301 -4.19 15.52 11.06
C HIS A 301 -4.92 14.61 10.07
N LEU A 302 -5.54 13.56 10.59
CA LEU A 302 -6.30 12.60 9.80
C LEU A 302 -7.78 12.68 10.15
N TRP A 303 -8.61 12.90 9.14
CA TRP A 303 -10.06 12.80 9.25
C TRP A 303 -10.56 11.71 8.32
N SER A 304 -11.23 10.71 8.87
CA SER A 304 -11.81 9.62 8.09
C SER A 304 -13.30 9.53 8.30
N ASP A 305 -14.04 9.41 7.21
CA ASP A 305 -15.45 9.10 7.13
C ASP A 305 -15.63 7.86 6.24
N SER A 306 -16.81 7.24 6.28
CA SER A 306 -17.23 6.13 5.43
C SER A 306 -16.97 6.34 3.93
N LYS A 307 -16.96 7.60 3.47
CA LYS A 307 -16.81 7.97 2.06
C LYS A 307 -15.46 8.55 1.69
N LYS A 308 -14.68 9.05 2.65
CA LYS A 308 -13.45 9.80 2.37
C LYS A 308 -12.46 9.72 3.52
N THR A 309 -11.18 9.69 3.19
CA THR A 309 -10.09 9.84 4.15
C THR A 309 -9.27 11.05 3.75
N GLN A 310 -9.22 12.06 4.61
CA GLN A 310 -8.53 13.31 4.39
C GLN A 310 -7.34 13.40 5.34
N LEU A 311 -6.16 13.57 4.75
CA LEU A 311 -4.91 13.77 5.47
C LEU A 311 -4.47 15.22 5.26
N GLU A 312 -4.44 15.99 6.33
CA GLU A 312 -3.83 17.31 6.36
C GLU A 312 -2.40 17.15 6.91
N ILE A 313 -1.41 17.56 6.12
CA ILE A 313 0.00 17.50 6.52
C ILE A 313 0.55 18.91 6.68
N GLU A 314 1.36 19.10 7.71
CA GLU A 314 2.14 20.30 7.93
C GLU A 314 3.64 19.94 7.84
N PRO A 315 4.37 20.47 6.85
CA PRO A 315 5.82 20.30 6.75
C PRO A 315 6.54 20.86 7.99
N ARG A 316 7.77 20.41 8.25
CA ARG A 316 8.57 20.84 9.43
C ARG A 316 8.79 22.36 9.51
N PHE A 317 8.71 23.04 8.39
CA PHE A 317 8.83 24.49 8.28
C PHE A 317 7.85 25.00 7.22
N PRO A 318 7.32 26.22 7.36
CA PRO A 318 6.46 26.82 6.35
C PRO A 318 7.25 27.02 5.06
N LEU A 319 6.63 26.75 3.92
CA LEU A 319 7.28 26.92 2.62
C LEU A 319 6.99 28.33 2.10
N PHE A 320 8.03 29.16 2.05
CA PHE A 320 8.03 30.40 1.28
C PHE A 320 8.52 30.15 -0.14
N GLY A 321 8.26 31.08 -1.07
CA GLY A 321 8.66 30.92 -2.46
C GLY A 321 10.14 30.61 -2.64
N GLY A 322 10.41 29.62 -3.50
CA GLY A 322 11.74 29.08 -3.75
C GLY A 322 12.21 28.02 -2.73
N TRP A 323 11.57 27.89 -1.57
CA TRP A 323 11.91 26.83 -0.62
C TRP A 323 11.39 25.49 -1.12
N GLN A 324 12.14 24.43 -0.81
CA GLN A 324 11.84 23.06 -1.21
C GLN A 324 11.82 22.14 0.00
N THR A 325 11.02 21.10 -0.07
CA THR A 325 10.96 20.04 0.94
C THR A 325 10.74 18.68 0.28
N THR A 326 11.31 17.65 0.88
CA THR A 326 11.09 16.27 0.50
C THR A 326 10.37 15.55 1.63
N PHE A 327 9.32 14.79 1.30
CA PHE A 327 8.64 13.95 2.26
C PHE A 327 7.99 12.76 1.58
N THR A 328 7.65 11.76 2.37
CA THR A 328 7.00 10.54 1.95
C THR A 328 5.69 10.38 2.70
N ILE A 329 4.62 10.12 1.96
CA ILE A 329 3.34 9.67 2.51
C ILE A 329 3.18 8.21 2.09
N GLY A 330 2.78 7.34 3.01
CA GLY A 330 2.38 6.00 2.63
C GLY A 330 1.15 5.55 3.39
N TYR A 331 0.37 4.68 2.75
CA TYR A 331 -0.90 4.20 3.27
C TYR A 331 -1.27 2.85 2.66
N GLY A 332 -1.92 2.01 3.46
CA GLY A 332 -2.45 0.71 3.06
C GLY A 332 -3.89 0.82 2.57
N LEU A 333 -4.23 -0.02 1.60
CA LEU A 333 -5.55 -0.14 1.02
C LEU A 333 -5.96 -1.62 0.98
N PRO A 334 -7.23 -1.93 1.27
CA PRO A 334 -7.73 -3.30 1.20
C PRO A 334 -7.68 -3.83 -0.25
N LEU A 335 -7.04 -4.98 -0.46
CA LEU A 335 -6.82 -5.56 -1.79
C LEU A 335 -8.11 -5.71 -2.62
N GLN A 336 -9.19 -6.16 -1.97
CA GLN A 336 -10.47 -6.48 -2.60
C GLN A 336 -11.16 -5.27 -3.28
N ASP A 337 -10.81 -4.05 -2.89
CA ASP A 337 -11.42 -2.83 -3.41
C ASP A 337 -10.70 -2.32 -4.68
N PHE A 338 -9.47 -2.79 -4.94
CA PHE A 338 -8.60 -2.26 -5.99
C PHE A 338 -8.09 -3.32 -6.97
N VAL A 339 -8.05 -4.60 -6.57
CA VAL A 339 -7.62 -5.70 -7.42
C VAL A 339 -8.79 -6.63 -7.70
N PHE A 340 -9.07 -6.81 -8.98
CA PHE A 340 -10.20 -7.55 -9.50
C PHE A 340 -9.72 -8.70 -10.39
N SER A 341 -10.62 -9.65 -10.67
CA SER A 341 -10.34 -10.80 -11.54
C SER A 341 -11.31 -10.82 -12.71
N ALA A 342 -10.80 -10.91 -13.93
CA ALA A 342 -11.57 -11.04 -15.16
C ALA A 342 -10.82 -11.94 -16.17
N ASP A 343 -11.54 -12.84 -16.84
CA ASP A 343 -11.00 -13.69 -17.93
C ASP A 343 -9.71 -14.47 -17.57
N GLY A 344 -9.60 -14.95 -16.32
CA GLY A 344 -8.41 -15.65 -15.82
C GLY A 344 -7.18 -14.77 -15.60
N LYS A 345 -7.30 -13.45 -15.77
CA LYS A 345 -6.31 -12.44 -15.40
C LYS A 345 -6.78 -11.67 -14.16
N ARG A 346 -5.82 -11.11 -13.43
CA ARG A 346 -6.08 -10.10 -12.40
C ARG A 346 -5.77 -8.73 -12.95
N PHE A 347 -6.45 -7.73 -12.44
CA PHE A 347 -6.13 -6.36 -12.76
C PHE A 347 -6.25 -5.43 -11.56
N LEU A 348 -5.28 -4.53 -11.44
CA LEU A 348 -5.35 -3.38 -10.56
C LEU A 348 -6.18 -2.30 -11.24
N ASN A 349 -7.08 -1.65 -10.52
CA ASN A 349 -7.79 -0.45 -10.98
C ASN A 349 -7.68 0.64 -9.91
N ILE A 350 -6.89 1.68 -10.20
CA ILE A 350 -6.63 2.78 -9.26
C ILE A 350 -6.38 4.07 -10.02
N THR A 351 -6.51 5.22 -9.35
CA THR A 351 -6.22 6.52 -9.95
C THR A 351 -4.74 6.63 -10.31
N PHE A 352 -4.38 7.38 -11.35
CA PHE A 352 -3.00 7.57 -11.81
C PHE A 352 -2.27 8.67 -11.03
N GLY A 353 -2.93 9.80 -10.80
CA GLY A 353 -2.35 11.00 -10.18
C GLY A 353 -2.22 10.95 -8.66
N SER A 354 -1.72 12.06 -8.09
CA SER A 354 -1.60 12.23 -6.64
C SER A 354 -2.96 12.46 -5.96
N PRO A 355 -3.15 12.01 -4.71
CA PRO A 355 -4.28 12.39 -3.87
C PRO A 355 -4.20 13.84 -3.35
N MET A 356 -3.08 14.54 -3.53
CA MET A 356 -2.88 15.91 -3.06
C MET A 356 -3.73 16.92 -3.85
N GLU A 357 -4.39 17.84 -3.15
CA GLU A 357 -5.20 18.88 -3.76
C GLU A 357 -4.35 19.98 -4.41
N GLU A 358 -4.78 20.44 -5.59
CA GLU A 358 -4.20 21.57 -6.33
C GLU A 358 -2.66 21.54 -6.42
N ILE A 359 -2.06 20.36 -6.59
CA ILE A 359 -0.63 20.20 -6.84
C ILE A 359 -0.35 20.12 -8.34
N LEU A 360 0.67 20.84 -8.79
CA LEU A 360 1.25 20.67 -10.12
C LEU A 360 2.44 19.71 -10.02
N ILE A 361 2.48 18.66 -10.83
CA ILE A 361 3.58 17.70 -10.85
C ILE A 361 4.29 17.79 -12.20
N GLU A 362 5.54 18.26 -12.20
CA GLU A 362 6.34 18.38 -13.43
C GLU A 362 6.70 16.99 -13.99
N LYS A 363 7.06 16.05 -13.11
CA LYS A 363 7.39 14.67 -13.46
C LYS A 363 6.76 13.67 -12.51
N LEU A 364 5.83 12.86 -13.01
CA LEU A 364 5.20 11.77 -12.26
C LEU A 364 5.73 10.42 -12.75
N ILE A 365 6.28 9.64 -11.82
CA ILE A 365 6.68 8.25 -12.06
C ILE A 365 5.79 7.35 -11.20
N VAL A 366 4.91 6.57 -11.86
CA VAL A 366 4.07 5.57 -11.21
C VAL A 366 4.74 4.21 -11.35
N LYS A 367 5.11 3.58 -10.23
CA LYS A 367 5.69 2.25 -10.16
C LYS A 367 4.66 1.27 -9.62
N VAL A 368 4.21 0.31 -10.41
CA VAL A 368 3.31 -0.75 -9.99
C VAL A 368 4.14 -2.00 -9.72
N VAL A 369 4.35 -2.32 -8.45
CA VAL A 369 5.10 -3.49 -7.99
C VAL A 369 4.13 -4.66 -7.89
N LEU A 370 4.29 -5.64 -8.78
CA LEU A 370 3.46 -6.82 -8.83
C LEU A 370 4.09 -7.96 -8.02
N PRO A 371 3.29 -8.90 -7.49
CA PRO A 371 3.79 -10.06 -6.76
C PRO A 371 4.74 -10.93 -7.59
N GLU A 372 5.68 -11.58 -6.91
CA GLU A 372 6.63 -12.50 -7.55
C GLU A 372 5.89 -13.60 -8.31
N GLY A 373 6.34 -13.90 -9.54
CA GLY A 373 5.70 -14.88 -10.41
C GLY A 373 4.56 -14.34 -11.28
N SER A 374 4.26 -13.04 -11.19
CA SER A 374 3.36 -12.35 -12.13
C SER A 374 3.90 -12.38 -13.57
N LYS A 375 3.04 -12.72 -14.55
CA LYS A 375 3.38 -12.81 -15.99
C LYS A 375 2.35 -12.07 -16.84
N ASP A 376 2.65 -11.86 -18.13
CA ASP A 376 1.76 -11.24 -19.12
C ASP A 376 1.20 -9.88 -18.65
N ILE A 377 2.10 -8.94 -18.34
CA ILE A 377 1.76 -7.61 -17.83
C ILE A 377 1.29 -6.72 -18.99
N ASP A 378 0.10 -6.15 -18.86
CA ASP A 378 -0.50 -5.25 -19.85
C ASP A 378 -1.14 -4.03 -19.16
N VAL A 379 -1.17 -2.89 -19.83
CA VAL A 379 -1.51 -1.58 -19.24
C VAL A 379 -2.55 -0.86 -20.08
N SER A 380 -3.65 -0.49 -19.43
CA SER A 380 -4.65 0.41 -20.00
C SER A 380 -4.58 1.75 -19.27
N ALA A 381 -3.93 2.73 -19.91
CA ALA A 381 -3.82 4.10 -19.42
C ALA A 381 -4.71 5.05 -20.25
N PRO A 382 -5.37 6.04 -19.64
CA PRO A 382 -6.29 6.95 -20.35
C PRO A 382 -5.58 7.99 -21.23
N PHE A 383 -4.24 8.07 -21.16
CA PHE A 383 -3.41 9.00 -21.92
C PHE A 383 -2.04 8.37 -22.24
N PRO A 384 -1.30 8.91 -23.22
CA PRO A 384 0.05 8.45 -23.55
C PRO A 384 1.00 8.56 -22.34
N THR A 385 1.77 7.50 -22.10
CA THR A 385 2.77 7.40 -21.02
C THR A 385 4.01 6.69 -21.55
N ASN A 386 5.19 7.05 -21.05
CA ASN A 386 6.40 6.28 -21.30
C ASN A 386 6.39 5.07 -20.36
N GLN A 387 6.72 3.87 -20.87
CA GLN A 387 6.55 2.64 -20.12
C GLN A 387 7.81 1.77 -20.21
N TRP A 388 8.24 1.21 -19.08
CA TRP A 388 9.29 0.20 -19.03
C TRP A 388 9.09 -0.73 -17.84
N GLN A 389 9.88 -1.81 -17.78
CA GLN A 389 9.82 -2.78 -16.70
C GLN A 389 11.14 -2.81 -15.91
N GLU A 390 11.02 -2.88 -14.59
CA GLU A 390 12.10 -3.02 -13.63
C GLU A 390 11.87 -4.27 -12.77
N VAL A 391 12.88 -4.65 -11.98
CA VAL A 391 12.76 -5.72 -10.97
C VAL A 391 13.11 -5.13 -9.61
N LYS A 392 12.26 -5.38 -8.61
CA LYS A 392 12.47 -4.96 -7.22
C LYS A 392 12.62 -6.19 -6.34
N TYR A 393 13.60 -6.17 -5.45
CA TYR A 393 13.78 -7.20 -4.43
C TYR A 393 13.28 -6.67 -3.08
N SER A 394 12.37 -7.40 -2.46
CA SER A 394 11.83 -7.16 -1.13
C SER A 394 12.08 -8.38 -0.24
N HIS A 395 11.39 -8.44 0.90
CA HIS A 395 11.46 -9.55 1.84
C HIS A 395 10.81 -10.79 1.24
N LEU A 396 11.44 -11.96 1.47
CA LEU A 396 10.96 -13.28 1.02
C LEU A 396 10.86 -13.45 -0.50
N ASP A 397 11.57 -12.64 -1.28
CA ASP A 397 11.62 -12.76 -2.73
C ASP A 397 12.83 -13.60 -3.19
N ILE A 398 12.64 -14.49 -4.18
CA ILE A 398 13.74 -15.30 -4.77
C ILE A 398 14.20 -14.70 -6.10
N ALA A 399 13.28 -14.60 -7.05
CA ALA A 399 13.54 -14.07 -8.40
C ALA A 399 13.37 -12.55 -8.47
N GLY A 400 12.65 -11.97 -7.51
CA GLY A 400 12.29 -10.56 -7.47
C GLY A 400 10.90 -10.27 -8.06
N ARG A 401 10.33 -9.15 -7.63
CA ARG A 401 9.01 -8.65 -8.04
C ARG A 401 9.12 -7.85 -9.33
N PRO A 402 8.33 -8.17 -10.38
CA PRO A 402 8.29 -7.34 -11.58
C PRO A 402 7.60 -6.01 -11.27
N VAL A 403 8.22 -4.92 -11.70
CA VAL A 403 7.72 -3.55 -11.51
C VAL A 403 7.44 -2.94 -12.87
N LEU A 404 6.20 -2.54 -13.09
CA LEU A 404 5.83 -1.73 -14.24
C LEU A 404 6.02 -0.26 -13.90
N VAL A 405 6.79 0.47 -14.70
CA VAL A 405 7.02 1.89 -14.51
C VAL A 405 6.34 2.69 -15.62
N LEU A 406 5.53 3.66 -15.22
CA LEU A 406 4.82 4.59 -16.09
C LEU A 406 5.29 6.02 -15.78
N GLU A 407 5.87 6.70 -16.76
CA GLU A 407 6.29 8.09 -16.63
C GLU A 407 5.39 9.01 -17.44
N LYS A 408 5.00 10.12 -16.81
CA LYS A 408 4.26 11.20 -17.45
C LYS A 408 4.76 12.58 -16.97
N PRO A 409 5.09 13.49 -17.90
CA PRO A 409 5.33 14.90 -17.57
C PRO A 409 4.02 15.69 -17.45
N ASP A 410 4.09 16.84 -16.77
CA ASP A 410 3.05 17.86 -16.65
C ASP A 410 1.69 17.28 -16.19
N VAL A 411 1.69 16.70 -15.00
CA VAL A 411 0.50 16.12 -14.38
C VAL A 411 -0.20 17.15 -13.51
N ILE A 412 -1.47 17.38 -13.84
CA ILE A 412 -2.41 18.27 -13.14
C ILE A 412 -3.49 17.44 -12.44
N PRO A 413 -4.27 18.00 -11.51
CA PRO A 413 -5.34 17.29 -10.81
C PRO A 413 -6.36 16.59 -11.76
N GLU A 414 -6.63 17.16 -12.94
CA GLU A 414 -7.54 16.60 -13.94
C GLU A 414 -7.03 15.31 -14.60
N HIS A 415 -5.73 15.02 -14.51
CA HIS A 415 -5.12 13.77 -14.94
C HIS A 415 -5.26 12.64 -13.90
N ASN A 416 -5.88 12.90 -12.75
CA ASN A 416 -6.15 11.90 -11.72
C ASN A 416 -7.33 10.99 -12.11
N LEU A 417 -7.17 10.27 -13.22
CA LEU A 417 -8.11 9.31 -13.77
C LEU A 417 -7.70 7.89 -13.40
N HIS A 418 -8.65 6.96 -13.45
CA HIS A 418 -8.36 5.54 -13.26
C HIS A 418 -7.52 4.97 -14.41
N PHE A 419 -6.53 4.14 -14.08
CA PHE A 419 -5.78 3.32 -15.01
C PHE A 419 -5.79 1.87 -14.53
N GLN A 420 -5.57 0.94 -15.45
CA GLN A 420 -5.65 -0.49 -15.19
C GLN A 420 -4.36 -1.21 -15.57
N VAL A 421 -3.92 -2.14 -14.72
CA VAL A 421 -2.75 -3.00 -14.97
C VAL A 421 -3.20 -4.44 -14.87
N TYR A 422 -3.15 -5.17 -15.98
CA TYR A 422 -3.52 -6.57 -16.09
C TYR A 422 -2.29 -7.45 -15.93
N TYR A 423 -2.44 -8.57 -15.23
CA TYR A 423 -1.38 -9.56 -15.08
C TYR A 423 -1.97 -10.95 -14.79
N LYS A 424 -1.21 -12.01 -15.10
CA LYS A 424 -1.51 -13.39 -14.71
C LYS A 424 -0.69 -13.77 -13.48
N PHE A 425 -1.36 -14.33 -12.49
CA PHE A 425 -0.73 -14.81 -11.26
C PHE A 425 -1.31 -16.16 -10.85
N ASN A 426 -0.43 -17.14 -10.59
CA ASN A 426 -0.83 -18.44 -10.09
C ASN A 426 -0.84 -18.43 -8.55
N ASN A 427 -1.97 -18.79 -7.94
CA ASN A 427 -2.12 -18.84 -6.47
C ASN A 427 -1.15 -19.82 -5.79
N ILE A 428 -0.72 -20.87 -6.48
CA ILE A 428 0.27 -21.82 -5.93
C ILE A 428 1.59 -21.12 -5.62
N SER A 429 1.92 -20.03 -6.34
CA SER A 429 3.13 -19.25 -6.11
C SER A 429 3.16 -18.60 -4.73
N LEU A 430 2.00 -18.37 -4.09
CA LEU A 430 1.94 -17.85 -2.71
C LEU A 430 2.52 -18.83 -1.68
N LEU A 431 2.52 -20.13 -1.99
CA LEU A 431 3.10 -21.14 -1.09
C LEU A 431 4.63 -21.10 -1.09
N ILE A 432 5.27 -20.45 -2.06
CA ILE A 432 6.72 -20.35 -2.15
C ILE A 432 7.28 -19.59 -0.93
N GLU A 433 6.65 -18.49 -0.52
CA GLU A 433 7.10 -17.67 0.61
C GLU A 433 7.10 -18.46 1.95
N PRO A 434 6.01 -19.14 2.38
CA PRO A 434 6.05 -20.01 3.56
C PRO A 434 7.00 -21.20 3.40
N MET A 435 7.05 -21.83 2.23
CA MET A 435 7.94 -22.96 1.99
C MET A 435 9.41 -22.57 2.12
N MET A 436 9.78 -21.35 1.71
CA MET A 436 11.13 -20.82 1.92
C MET A 436 11.51 -20.80 3.40
N LEU A 437 10.62 -20.29 4.26
CA LEU A 437 10.84 -20.24 5.70
C LEU A 437 10.91 -21.65 6.31
N ILE A 438 9.96 -22.52 5.93
CA ILE A 438 9.94 -23.92 6.40
C ILE A 438 11.24 -24.63 6.02
N THR A 439 11.69 -24.50 4.76
CA THR A 439 12.94 -25.09 4.30
C THR A 439 14.14 -24.50 5.04
N GLY A 440 14.18 -23.19 5.28
CA GLY A 440 15.25 -22.55 6.05
C GLY A 440 15.38 -23.11 7.48
N PHE A 441 14.27 -23.18 8.21
CA PHE A 441 14.26 -23.76 9.55
C PHE A 441 14.53 -25.28 9.54
N PHE A 442 13.99 -26.00 8.56
CA PHE A 442 14.25 -27.43 8.41
C PHE A 442 15.75 -27.70 8.20
N LEU A 443 16.41 -26.95 7.32
CA LEU A 443 17.86 -27.08 7.10
C LEU A 443 18.67 -26.75 8.35
N LEU A 444 18.24 -25.76 9.15
CA LEU A 444 18.86 -25.47 10.45
C LEU A 444 18.77 -26.69 11.40
N PHE A 445 17.60 -27.31 11.53
CA PHE A 445 17.45 -28.51 12.36
C PHE A 445 18.25 -29.70 11.84
N VAL A 446 18.28 -29.92 10.53
CA VAL A 446 19.13 -30.96 9.91
C VAL A 446 20.60 -30.70 10.21
N ALA A 447 21.06 -29.44 10.13
CA ALA A 447 22.43 -29.08 10.49
C ALA A 447 22.72 -29.35 11.97
N CYS A 448 21.79 -29.03 12.88
CA CYS A 448 21.92 -29.35 14.30
C CYS A 448 21.98 -30.87 14.54
N ILE A 449 21.13 -31.66 13.89
CA ILE A 449 21.14 -33.13 13.99
C ILE A 449 22.47 -33.67 13.48
N ALA A 450 22.93 -33.21 12.31
CA ALA A 450 24.22 -33.60 11.75
C ALA A 450 25.36 -33.25 12.71
N TYR A 451 25.38 -32.03 13.25
CA TYR A 451 26.38 -31.59 14.23
C TYR A 451 26.37 -32.46 15.50
N MET A 452 25.20 -32.81 16.02
CA MET A 452 25.08 -33.65 17.21
C MET A 452 25.45 -35.12 16.97
N HIS A 453 25.23 -35.62 15.75
CA HIS A 453 25.56 -37.00 15.38
C HIS A 453 27.01 -37.14 14.88
N THR A 454 27.69 -36.05 14.55
CA THR A 454 29.11 -36.10 14.18
C THR A 454 29.99 -36.26 15.41
N ASP A 455 30.60 -37.43 15.54
CA ASP A 455 31.63 -37.70 16.54
C ASP A 455 32.92 -36.96 16.17
N MET A 456 33.13 -35.77 16.74
CA MET A 456 34.36 -34.98 16.59
C MET A 456 35.43 -35.32 17.63
N SER A 457 35.41 -36.54 18.21
CA SER A 457 36.42 -36.97 19.18
C SER A 457 37.81 -37.17 18.54
N ILE A 458 38.84 -36.62 19.18
CA ILE A 458 40.23 -36.67 18.70
C ILE A 458 40.89 -38.03 19.04
N SER A 459 40.52 -38.65 20.16
CA SER A 459 41.05 -39.96 20.58
C SER A 459 39.96 -40.83 21.21
N LYS A 460 39.62 -41.94 20.56
CA LYS A 460 38.64 -42.93 21.01
C LYS A 460 39.18 -43.88 22.10
N ASN A 461 40.48 -43.79 22.39
CA ASN A 461 41.15 -44.60 23.40
C ASN A 461 41.39 -43.83 24.71
N SER A 462 40.93 -42.57 24.80
CA SER A 462 41.02 -41.79 26.03
C SER A 462 40.18 -42.44 27.14
N PRO A 463 40.67 -42.51 28.39
CA PRO A 463 39.88 -42.93 29.54
C PRO A 463 38.54 -42.19 29.66
N SER A 464 38.49 -40.92 29.28
CA SER A 464 37.24 -40.11 29.30
C SER A 464 36.22 -40.54 28.24
N TYR A 465 36.65 -41.02 27.08
CA TYR A 465 35.76 -41.48 26.02
C TYR A 465 35.17 -42.85 26.34
N LEU A 466 36.01 -43.78 26.81
CA LEU A 466 35.56 -45.10 27.28
C LEU A 466 34.63 -44.97 28.49
N ALA A 467 34.92 -44.02 29.38
CA ALA A 467 34.03 -43.66 30.46
C ALA A 467 32.67 -43.17 29.95
N LYS A 468 32.61 -42.31 28.94
CA LYS A 468 31.33 -41.86 28.37
C LYS A 468 30.54 -43.01 27.74
N LEU A 469 31.21 -43.88 26.97
CA LEU A 469 30.57 -45.04 26.33
C LEU A 469 29.96 -46.00 27.37
N GLN A 470 30.72 -46.30 28.44
CA GLN A 470 30.23 -47.13 29.54
C GLN A 470 29.04 -46.49 30.26
N TRP A 471 29.00 -45.15 30.38
CA TRP A 471 27.87 -44.43 30.97
C TRP A 471 26.62 -44.55 30.09
N ASP A 472 26.77 -44.34 28.79
CA ASP A 472 25.68 -44.44 27.82
C ASP A 472 25.08 -45.86 27.80
N GLU A 473 25.91 -46.90 27.89
CA GLU A 473 25.48 -48.31 28.04
C GLU A 473 24.72 -48.56 29.35
N VAL A 474 25.19 -47.98 30.47
CA VAL A 474 24.52 -48.06 31.77
C VAL A 474 23.16 -47.34 31.72
N GLN A 475 23.08 -46.14 31.17
CA GLN A 475 21.82 -45.39 31.02
C GLN A 475 20.81 -46.15 30.16
N ALA A 476 21.22 -46.70 29.01
CA ALA A 476 20.34 -47.51 28.17
C ALA A 476 19.80 -48.75 28.91
N THR A 477 20.65 -49.40 29.72
CA THR A 477 20.25 -50.55 30.54
C THR A 477 19.28 -50.13 31.66
N VAL A 478 19.51 -48.98 32.31
CA VAL A 478 18.61 -48.42 33.34
C VAL A 478 17.24 -48.08 32.76
N GLN A 479 17.17 -47.52 31.55
CA GLN A 479 15.90 -47.26 30.86
C GLN A 479 15.10 -48.54 30.58
N GLN A 480 15.77 -49.64 30.21
CA GLN A 480 15.12 -50.94 30.06
C GLN A 480 14.57 -51.45 31.39
N ILE A 481 15.33 -51.28 32.48
CA ILE A 481 14.90 -51.66 33.83
C ILE A 481 13.68 -50.82 34.27
N GLN A 482 13.67 -49.52 34.02
CA GLN A 482 12.49 -48.66 34.26
C GLN A 482 11.27 -49.14 33.48
N GLY A 483 11.45 -49.54 32.22
CA GLY A 483 10.39 -50.15 31.41
C GLY A 483 9.78 -51.39 32.07
N ILE A 484 10.61 -52.25 32.67
CA ILE A 484 10.15 -53.43 33.43
C ILE A 484 9.37 -53.02 34.68
N PHE A 485 9.86 -52.05 35.46
CA PHE A 485 9.15 -51.59 36.66
C PHE A 485 7.81 -50.91 36.36
N HIS A 486 7.70 -50.14 35.27
CA HIS A 486 6.41 -49.63 34.81
C HIS A 486 5.43 -50.75 34.45
N GLN A 487 5.91 -51.85 33.87
CA GLN A 487 5.08 -53.03 33.65
C GLN A 487 4.66 -53.68 34.97
N CYS A 488 5.55 -53.77 35.97
CA CYS A 488 5.20 -54.25 37.30
C CYS A 488 4.10 -53.40 37.95
N LEU A 489 4.21 -52.06 37.92
CA LEU A 489 3.16 -51.16 38.43
C LEU A 489 1.82 -51.37 37.71
N ALA A 490 1.82 -51.59 36.39
CA ALA A 490 0.60 -51.92 35.65
C ALA A 490 -0.02 -53.27 36.07
N VAL A 491 0.78 -54.23 36.52
CA VAL A 491 0.29 -55.50 37.11
C VAL A 491 -0.30 -55.25 38.51
N HIS A 492 0.29 -54.36 39.31
CA HIS A 492 -0.29 -53.94 40.60
C HIS A 492 -1.67 -53.32 40.42
N ASP A 493 -1.83 -52.39 39.47
CA ASP A 493 -3.13 -51.76 39.18
C ASP A 493 -4.18 -52.79 38.79
N LYS A 494 -3.82 -53.78 37.95
CA LYS A 494 -4.73 -54.89 37.59
C LYS A 494 -5.18 -55.68 38.82
N LEU A 495 -4.26 -55.96 39.75
CA LEU A 495 -4.61 -56.65 40.99
C LEU A 495 -5.53 -55.81 41.88
N GLU A 496 -5.31 -54.51 42.00
CA GLU A 496 -6.21 -53.61 42.75
C GLU A 496 -7.60 -53.52 42.10
N THR A 497 -7.68 -53.41 40.77
CA THR A 497 -8.97 -53.46 40.06
C THR A 497 -9.71 -54.77 40.28
N SER A 498 -8.98 -55.89 40.34
CA SER A 498 -9.59 -57.21 40.60
C SER A 498 -10.19 -57.32 42.01
N LEU A 499 -9.61 -56.61 42.99
CA LEU A 499 -10.15 -56.54 44.35
C LEU A 499 -11.37 -55.61 44.42
N HIS A 500 -11.37 -54.52 43.67
CA HIS A 500 -12.53 -53.64 43.56
C HIS A 500 -13.69 -54.34 42.82
N ASP A 501 -13.42 -55.14 41.80
CA ASP A 501 -14.46 -55.93 41.13
C ASP A 501 -14.99 -57.05 42.03
N LEU A 502 -14.13 -57.65 42.87
CA LEU A 502 -14.55 -58.62 43.88
C LEU A 502 -15.53 -58.01 44.88
N SER A 503 -15.30 -56.79 45.35
CA SER A 503 -16.23 -56.12 46.29
C SER A 503 -17.59 -55.82 45.65
N ARG A 504 -17.63 -55.57 44.34
CA ARG A 504 -18.85 -55.27 43.58
C ARG A 504 -19.63 -56.52 43.14
N THR A 505 -18.94 -57.57 42.73
CA THR A 505 -19.55 -58.75 42.07
C THR A 505 -19.59 -59.99 42.94
N GLY A 506 -18.75 -60.06 43.98
CA GLY A 506 -18.61 -61.23 44.85
C GLY A 506 -17.93 -62.45 44.22
N ASP A 507 -17.39 -62.34 42.99
CA ASP A 507 -16.77 -63.47 42.28
C ASP A 507 -15.31 -63.71 42.71
N ALA A 508 -15.14 -64.55 43.74
CA ALA A 508 -13.83 -64.96 44.24
C ALA A 508 -13.01 -65.78 43.22
N LYS A 509 -13.64 -66.46 42.24
CA LYS A 509 -12.92 -67.31 41.28
C LYS A 509 -12.17 -66.48 40.25
N SER A 510 -12.81 -65.46 39.71
CA SER A 510 -12.16 -64.50 38.78
C SER A 510 -10.99 -63.77 39.47
N CYS A 511 -11.17 -63.38 40.73
CA CYS A 511 -10.12 -62.73 41.53
C CYS A 511 -8.91 -63.65 41.78
N LYS A 512 -9.13 -64.93 42.12
CA LYS A 512 -8.04 -65.94 42.24
C LYS A 512 -7.30 -66.17 40.92
N ALA A 513 -8.03 -66.17 39.79
CA ALA A 513 -7.41 -66.29 38.47
C ALA A 513 -6.53 -65.08 38.13
N ALA A 514 -6.99 -63.85 38.42
CA ALA A 514 -6.21 -62.63 38.26
C ALA A 514 -4.93 -62.64 39.11
N ARG A 515 -5.01 -63.11 40.37
CA ARG A 515 -3.84 -63.28 41.24
C ARG A 515 -2.82 -64.27 40.66
N LYS A 516 -3.28 -65.41 40.15
CA LYS A 516 -2.40 -66.42 39.53
C LYS A 516 -1.74 -65.88 38.25
N ALA A 517 -2.48 -65.11 37.45
CA ALA A 517 -1.94 -64.47 36.25
C ALA A 517 -0.88 -63.40 36.60
N ALA A 518 -1.12 -62.60 37.63
CA ALA A 518 -0.15 -61.62 38.11
C ALA A 518 1.12 -62.27 38.67
N ASP A 519 1.01 -63.33 39.47
CA ASP A 519 2.18 -64.10 39.96
C ASP A 519 3.03 -64.66 38.81
N ALA A 520 2.39 -65.14 37.74
CA ALA A 520 3.09 -65.58 36.54
C ALA A 520 3.80 -64.41 35.82
N GLN A 521 3.15 -63.25 35.71
CA GLN A 521 3.73 -62.05 35.11
C GLN A 521 4.92 -61.51 35.92
N PHE A 522 4.81 -61.42 37.25
CA PHE A 522 5.93 -60.99 38.10
C PHE A 522 7.13 -61.95 38.00
N LYS A 523 6.91 -63.26 37.84
CA LYS A 523 8.00 -64.23 37.64
C LYS A 523 8.71 -64.07 36.30
N GLU A 524 7.98 -63.79 35.22
CA GLU A 524 8.59 -63.49 33.92
C GLU A 524 9.36 -62.16 33.96
N LEU A 525 8.77 -61.09 34.52
CA LEU A 525 9.45 -59.79 34.67
C LEU A 525 10.71 -59.89 35.53
N ALA A 526 10.70 -60.69 36.61
CA ALA A 526 11.87 -60.94 37.43
C ALA A 526 12.98 -61.71 36.67
N LYS A 527 12.61 -62.56 35.71
CA LYS A 527 13.56 -63.29 34.86
C LYS A 527 14.21 -62.36 33.83
N GLU A 528 13.47 -61.41 33.28
CA GLU A 528 13.98 -60.37 32.37
C GLU A 528 14.85 -59.33 33.10
N LEU A 529 14.50 -58.99 34.35
CA LEU A 529 15.22 -58.01 35.16
C LEU A 529 16.62 -58.51 35.59
N LYS A 530 16.74 -59.80 35.93
CA LYS A 530 17.97 -60.40 36.47
C LYS A 530 19.23 -60.19 35.60
N PRO A 531 19.23 -60.44 34.28
CA PRO A 531 20.41 -60.18 33.45
C PRO A 531 20.76 -58.69 33.34
N LEU A 532 19.76 -57.80 33.35
CA LEU A 532 19.98 -56.35 33.28
C LEU A 532 20.62 -55.82 34.56
N LEU A 533 20.17 -56.28 35.73
CA LEU A 533 20.78 -55.94 37.02
C LEU A 533 22.24 -56.41 37.10
N LEU A 534 22.54 -57.62 36.62
CA LEU A 534 23.92 -58.12 36.59
C LEU A 534 24.82 -57.29 35.66
N SER A 535 24.29 -56.83 34.53
CA SER A 535 25.00 -55.93 33.60
C SER A 535 25.37 -54.63 34.30
N VAL A 536 24.40 -53.95 34.93
CA VAL A 536 24.62 -52.69 35.65
C VAL A 536 25.59 -52.88 36.82
N GLN A 537 25.45 -53.95 37.60
CA GLN A 537 26.32 -54.24 38.76
C GLN A 537 27.78 -54.45 38.35
N SER A 538 28.01 -55.03 37.17
CA SER A 538 29.37 -55.31 36.67
C SER A 538 30.08 -54.07 36.09
N SER A 539 29.34 -52.99 35.80
CA SER A 539 29.90 -51.77 35.22
C SER A 539 30.53 -50.89 36.30
N PRO A 540 31.80 -50.44 36.14
CA PRO A 540 32.49 -49.62 37.15
C PRO A 540 31.85 -48.24 37.35
N GLN A 541 31.01 -47.78 36.42
CA GLN A 541 30.37 -46.47 36.49
C GLN A 541 29.01 -46.46 37.16
N SER A 542 28.44 -47.63 37.48
CA SER A 542 27.13 -47.72 38.13
C SER A 542 27.18 -47.40 39.63
N TYR A 543 28.34 -47.10 40.22
CA TYR A 543 28.52 -46.90 41.67
C TYR A 543 27.53 -45.90 42.30
N GLN A 544 27.14 -44.85 41.57
CA GLN A 544 26.18 -43.85 42.06
C GLN A 544 24.71 -44.26 41.89
N ILE A 545 24.41 -45.09 40.89
CA ILE A 545 23.04 -45.50 40.53
C ILE A 545 22.66 -46.81 41.25
N TRP A 546 23.61 -47.73 41.37
CA TRP A 546 23.38 -49.09 41.88
C TRP A 546 22.71 -49.13 43.26
N PRO A 547 23.10 -48.33 44.27
CA PRO A 547 22.43 -48.36 45.59
C PRO A 547 20.94 -48.02 45.51
N LYS A 548 20.55 -47.11 44.62
CA LYS A 548 19.15 -46.69 44.44
C LYS A 548 18.36 -47.68 43.60
N LEU A 549 19.03 -48.30 42.63
CA LEU A 549 18.45 -49.38 41.85
C LEU A 549 18.20 -50.63 42.71
N ASP A 550 19.13 -50.97 43.60
CA ASP A 550 18.99 -52.07 44.55
C ASP A 550 17.88 -51.81 45.57
N ASP A 551 17.78 -50.58 46.08
CA ASP A 551 16.66 -50.16 46.95
C ASP A 551 15.32 -50.23 46.22
N LEU A 552 15.24 -49.77 44.96
CA LEU A 552 14.04 -49.90 44.13
C LEU A 552 13.63 -51.36 43.94
N VAL A 553 14.57 -52.26 43.63
CA VAL A 553 14.30 -53.70 43.48
C VAL A 553 13.79 -54.29 44.80
N ALA A 554 14.37 -53.91 45.94
CA ALA A 554 13.97 -54.38 47.25
C ALA A 554 12.55 -53.91 47.62
N LYS A 555 12.26 -52.61 47.42
CA LYS A 555 10.97 -51.98 47.70
C LYS A 555 9.86 -52.51 46.82
N GLU A 556 10.15 -52.73 45.53
CA GLU A 556 9.20 -53.34 44.60
C GLU A 556 8.86 -54.77 45.01
N ARG A 557 9.85 -55.58 45.42
CA ARG A 557 9.60 -56.93 45.92
C ARG A 557 8.74 -56.92 47.19
N GLU A 558 9.03 -56.00 48.11
CA GLU A 558 8.23 -55.79 49.33
C GLU A 558 6.78 -55.38 49.00
N LEU A 559 6.60 -54.53 47.99
CA LEU A 559 5.29 -54.10 47.50
C LEU A 559 4.51 -55.29 46.90
N GLN A 560 5.16 -56.08 46.03
CA GLN A 560 4.58 -57.29 45.43
C GLN A 560 4.12 -58.29 46.51
N ASP A 561 4.96 -58.58 47.50
CA ASP A 561 4.66 -59.51 48.58
C ASP A 561 3.46 -59.04 49.42
N LYS A 562 3.44 -57.75 49.81
CA LYS A 562 2.34 -57.18 50.61
C LYS A 562 1.03 -57.10 49.82
N LEU A 563 1.09 -56.77 48.53
CA LEU A 563 -0.09 -56.68 47.69
C LEU A 563 -0.68 -58.08 47.42
N MET A 564 0.17 -59.09 47.21
CA MET A 564 -0.26 -60.49 47.09
C MET A 564 -0.83 -61.05 48.40
N ALA A 565 -0.30 -60.65 49.56
CA ALA A 565 -0.83 -61.00 50.88
C ALA A 565 -2.17 -60.33 51.18
N ARG A 566 -2.32 -59.04 50.81
CA ARG A 566 -3.61 -58.33 50.87
C ARG A 566 -4.64 -59.04 50.01
N HIS A 567 -4.30 -59.33 48.75
CA HIS A 567 -5.18 -60.01 47.82
C HIS A 567 -5.64 -61.37 48.35
N ALA A 568 -4.72 -62.17 48.91
CA ALA A 568 -5.04 -63.43 49.58
C ALA A 568 -6.07 -63.25 50.72
N THR A 569 -5.84 -62.27 51.58
CA THR A 569 -6.64 -62.11 52.79
C THR A 569 -8.03 -61.55 52.49
N VAL A 570 -8.16 -60.65 51.51
CA VAL A 570 -9.46 -60.14 51.06
C VAL A 570 -10.30 -61.27 50.45
N VAL A 571 -9.70 -62.08 49.58
CA VAL A 571 -10.40 -63.21 48.95
C VAL A 571 -10.85 -64.24 49.98
N ASP A 572 -9.97 -64.63 50.92
CA ASP A 572 -10.28 -65.60 51.98
C ASP A 572 -11.37 -65.11 52.96
N SER A 573 -11.41 -63.82 53.26
CA SER A 573 -12.41 -63.23 54.16
C SER A 573 -13.79 -63.08 53.51
N VAL A 574 -13.84 -62.81 52.20
CA VAL A 574 -15.07 -62.83 51.39
C VAL A 574 -15.64 -64.26 51.30
N GLU A 575 -14.80 -65.27 51.09
CA GLU A 575 -15.23 -66.68 51.06
C GLU A 575 -15.77 -67.16 52.43
N LYS A 576 -15.20 -66.67 53.54
CA LYS A 576 -15.63 -66.99 54.91
C LYS A 576 -16.85 -66.19 55.39
N LYS A 577 -17.45 -65.34 54.54
CA LYS A 577 -18.60 -64.46 54.86
C LYS A 577 -18.43 -63.65 56.16
N GLN A 578 -17.22 -63.16 56.40
CA GLN A 578 -16.93 -62.33 57.57
C GLN A 578 -17.59 -60.94 57.44
N ARG A 579 -17.86 -60.29 58.58
CA ARG A 579 -18.54 -58.99 58.62
C ARG A 579 -17.63 -57.93 57.97
N GLY A 580 -18.14 -57.18 56.98
CA GLY A 580 -17.33 -56.26 56.16
C GLY A 580 -16.53 -55.22 56.97
N GLN A 581 -17.06 -54.79 58.10
CA GLN A 581 -16.43 -53.77 58.95
C GLN A 581 -15.16 -54.27 59.67
N ASP A 582 -15.08 -55.57 59.98
CA ASP A 582 -13.89 -56.18 60.60
C ASP A 582 -12.78 -56.39 59.54
N ILE A 583 -13.18 -56.67 58.30
CA ILE A 583 -12.31 -56.83 57.13
C ILE A 583 -11.69 -55.48 56.74
N GLU A 584 -12.49 -54.41 56.69
CA GLU A 584 -12.03 -53.06 56.36
C GLU A 584 -11.02 -52.52 57.38
N ASN A 585 -11.26 -52.71 58.68
CA ASN A 585 -10.35 -52.24 59.73
C ASN A 585 -8.97 -52.92 59.64
N TRP A 586 -8.91 -54.22 59.34
CA TRP A 586 -7.66 -54.96 59.18
C TRP A 586 -6.93 -54.63 57.87
N ILE A 587 -7.67 -54.46 56.77
CA ILE A 587 -7.12 -54.09 55.46
C ILE A 587 -6.61 -52.64 55.46
N SER A 588 -7.23 -51.72 56.20
CA SER A 588 -6.88 -50.30 56.20
C SER A 588 -5.40 -50.05 56.54
N SER A 589 -4.85 -50.78 57.53
CA SER A 589 -3.43 -50.68 57.91
C SER A 589 -2.49 -51.26 56.84
N GLN A 590 -2.90 -52.33 56.15
CA GLN A 590 -2.14 -52.90 55.04
C GLN A 590 -2.17 -52.00 53.80
N GLN A 591 -3.33 -51.39 53.52
CA GLN A 591 -3.51 -50.46 52.41
C GLN A 591 -2.68 -49.19 52.57
N GLN A 592 -2.59 -48.64 53.79
CA GLN A 592 -1.70 -47.49 54.06
C GLN A 592 -0.22 -47.83 53.81
N LYS A 593 0.22 -49.03 54.21
CA LYS A 593 1.61 -49.49 53.97
C LYS A 593 1.91 -49.74 52.49
N ILE A 594 0.95 -50.29 51.74
CA ILE A 594 1.06 -50.50 50.29
C ILE A 594 1.09 -49.15 49.56
N ALA A 595 0.25 -48.20 49.96
CA ALA A 595 0.24 -46.85 49.38
C ALA A 595 1.57 -46.11 49.62
N ALA A 596 2.12 -46.21 50.84
CA ALA A 596 3.43 -45.63 51.15
C ALA A 596 4.56 -46.27 50.33
N LEU A 597 4.60 -47.61 50.23
CA LEU A 597 5.60 -48.30 49.42
C LEU A 597 5.47 -48.00 47.93
N ARG A 598 4.25 -47.89 47.41
CA ARG A 598 4.00 -47.52 46.01
C ARG A 598 4.53 -46.12 45.73
N GLN A 599 4.28 -45.17 46.63
CA GLN A 599 4.82 -43.80 46.52
C GLN A 599 6.36 -43.79 46.58
N GLU A 600 6.98 -44.60 47.43
CA GLU A 600 8.44 -44.76 47.48
C GLU A 600 9.00 -45.32 46.16
N VAL A 601 8.39 -46.37 45.61
CA VAL A 601 8.77 -46.97 44.32
C VAL A 601 8.63 -45.97 43.17
N GLU A 602 7.52 -45.24 43.10
CA GLU A 602 7.29 -44.20 42.09
C GLU A 602 8.31 -43.06 42.23
N SER A 603 8.65 -42.63 43.45
CA SER A 603 9.66 -41.60 43.68
C SER A 603 11.07 -42.02 43.29
N LEU A 604 11.42 -43.29 43.51
CA LEU A 604 12.71 -43.85 43.10
C LEU A 604 12.81 -44.01 41.59
N LEU A 605 11.70 -44.36 40.91
CA LEU A 605 11.63 -44.40 39.45
C LEU A 605 11.78 -43.00 38.83
N GLU A 606 11.11 -42.00 39.39
CA GLU A 606 11.23 -40.60 38.96
C GLU A 606 12.66 -40.12 39.14
N TYR A 607 13.28 -40.38 40.29
CA TYR A 607 14.68 -40.06 40.53
C TYR A 607 15.64 -40.72 39.53
N LEU A 608 15.41 -42.00 39.18
CA LEU A 608 16.23 -42.69 38.18
C LEU A 608 16.00 -42.17 36.76
N SER A 609 14.88 -41.49 36.48
CA SER A 609 14.58 -40.91 35.17
C SER A 609 15.24 -39.54 34.95
N GLU A 610 15.61 -38.88 36.04
CA GLU A 610 16.35 -37.61 36.03
C GLU A 610 17.87 -37.78 35.88
N ILE A 611 18.38 -39.02 36.03
CA ILE A 611 19.79 -39.40 35.84
C ILE A 611 20.02 -39.85 34.40
#